data_AF-A0A382DS65-F1
#
_entry.id   AF-A0A382DS65-F1
#
_cell.length_a   1.000
_cell.length_b   1.000
_cell.length_c   1.000
_cell.angle_alpha   90.00
_cell.angle_beta   90.00
_cell.angle_gamma   90.00
#
_symmetry.space_group_name_H-M   'P 1'
#
loop_
_entity.id
_entity.type
_entity.pdbx_description
1 polymer ?
#
loop_
_entity_poly.entity_id
_entity_poly.type
_entity_poly.pdbx_seq_one_letter_code
_entity_poly.pdbx_strand_id
1 'polypeptide(L)'
;MPNNPLNGTAYRRPLVADVSKKNRSVMKQLSLIIISILALSSLDAEQVNSADAPEGKVHIYKHENDTAREMEIFFPKDHDPATKAVPGIIMFHGGGWGGGHRKQFRYLCHYFSTRGLVAAT
;
A
#
# COMPACT_ATOMS: atom_id res chain seq x y z
N MET A 1 1.12 -44.99 -71.78
CA MET A 1 1.08 -46.33 -71.15
C MET A 1 2.41 -46.58 -70.47
N PRO A 2 2.45 -46.82 -69.14
CA PRO A 2 1.53 -46.31 -68.11
C PRO A 2 1.70 -44.77 -68.02
N ASN A 3 2.10 -44.00 -66.99
CA ASN A 3 2.35 -44.09 -65.53
C ASN A 3 2.48 -42.64 -64.99
N ASN A 4 2.30 -42.28 -63.71
CA ASN A 4 1.48 -42.80 -62.61
C ASN A 4 1.39 -41.67 -61.55
N PRO A 5 0.22 -41.35 -60.95
CA PRO A 5 0.08 -40.13 -60.15
C PRO A 5 0.46 -40.30 -58.66
N LEU A 6 0.99 -39.24 -58.03
CA LEU A 6 1.16 -39.14 -56.58
C LEU A 6 0.70 -37.78 -56.04
N ASN A 7 -0.57 -37.75 -55.61
CA ASN A 7 -1.07 -37.07 -54.41
C ASN A 7 -0.32 -35.83 -53.91
N GLY A 8 -0.69 -34.65 -54.43
CA GLY A 8 -0.54 -33.39 -53.71
C GLY A 8 -1.51 -33.30 -52.53
N THR A 9 -1.32 -34.09 -51.46
CA THR A 9 -2.15 -33.99 -50.25
C THR A 9 -1.89 -32.65 -49.55
N ALA A 10 -2.77 -31.68 -49.79
CA ALA A 10 -2.78 -30.43 -49.05
C ALA A 10 -2.90 -30.74 -47.54
N TYR A 11 -1.89 -30.30 -46.78
CA TYR A 11 -1.78 -30.54 -45.34
C TYR A 11 -2.89 -29.80 -44.57
N ARG A 12 -4.09 -30.40 -44.51
CA ARG A 12 -5.16 -29.95 -43.61
C ARG A 12 -4.65 -30.13 -42.18
N ARG A 13 -4.25 -29.02 -41.56
CA ARG A 13 -3.98 -28.96 -40.11
C ARG A 13 -5.19 -29.59 -39.39
N PRO A 14 -4.98 -30.55 -38.46
CA PRO A 14 -6.11 -31.22 -37.82
C PRO A 14 -6.91 -30.19 -37.02
N LEU A 15 -8.22 -30.09 -37.30
CA LEU A 15 -9.14 -29.13 -36.67
C LEU A 15 -9.04 -29.14 -35.13
N VAL A 16 -8.85 -30.33 -34.56
CA VAL A 16 -8.65 -30.58 -33.12
C VAL A 16 -7.46 -29.80 -32.55
N ALA A 17 -6.36 -29.65 -33.29
CA ALA A 17 -5.19 -28.90 -32.84
C ALA A 17 -5.45 -27.39 -32.82
N ASP A 18 -6.18 -26.85 -33.79
CA ASP A 18 -6.55 -25.43 -33.81
C ASP A 18 -7.57 -25.10 -32.71
N VAL A 19 -8.56 -25.98 -32.47
CA VAL A 19 -9.47 -25.85 -31.31
C VAL A 19 -8.70 -25.93 -29.99
N SER A 20 -7.77 -26.88 -29.84
CA SER A 20 -6.92 -27.01 -28.64
C SER A 20 -5.99 -25.80 -28.43
N LYS A 21 -5.54 -25.17 -29.51
CA LYS A 21 -4.72 -23.94 -29.47
C LYS A 21 -5.58 -22.71 -29.13
N LYS A 22 -6.77 -22.59 -29.72
CA LYS A 22 -7.76 -21.55 -29.38
C LYS A 22 -8.15 -21.61 -27.91
N ASN A 23 -8.49 -22.79 -27.40
CA ASN A 23 -8.87 -22.96 -25.99
C ASN A 23 -7.71 -22.61 -25.04
N ARG A 24 -6.46 -23.01 -25.35
CA ARG A 24 -5.28 -22.59 -24.59
C ARG A 24 -4.99 -21.09 -24.67
N SER A 25 -5.37 -20.41 -25.76
CA SER A 25 -5.30 -18.95 -25.86
C SER A 25 -6.35 -18.27 -24.98
N VAL A 26 -7.61 -18.73 -25.04
CA VAL A 26 -8.72 -18.21 -24.23
C VAL A 26 -8.45 -18.40 -22.73
N MET A 27 -7.97 -19.58 -22.32
CA MET A 27 -7.58 -19.83 -20.92
C MET A 27 -6.52 -18.85 -20.43
N LYS A 28 -5.48 -18.56 -21.24
CA LYS A 28 -4.45 -17.57 -20.89
C LYS A 28 -5.02 -16.15 -20.76
N GLN A 29 -5.92 -15.75 -21.65
CA GLN A 29 -6.59 -14.46 -21.55
C GLN A 29 -7.47 -14.36 -20.29
N LEU A 30 -8.22 -15.41 -19.95
CA LEU A 30 -9.00 -15.48 -18.70
C LEU A 30 -8.10 -15.39 -17.45
N SER A 31 -6.98 -16.11 -17.41
CA SER A 31 -6.02 -16.00 -16.30
C SER A 31 -5.44 -14.59 -16.16
N LEU A 32 -5.09 -13.92 -17.26
CA LEU A 32 -4.59 -12.55 -17.24
C LEU A 32 -5.66 -11.55 -16.76
N ILE A 33 -6.92 -11.71 -17.18
CA ILE A 33 -8.04 -10.89 -16.72
C ILE A 33 -8.26 -11.07 -15.20
N ILE A 34 -8.25 -12.31 -14.70
CA ILE A 34 -8.42 -12.59 -13.26
C ILE A 34 -7.29 -11.95 -12.45
N ILE A 35 -6.03 -12.07 -12.89
CA ILE A 35 -4.88 -11.42 -12.23
C ILE A 35 -5.02 -9.89 -12.25
N SER A 36 -5.46 -9.32 -13.37
CA SER A 36 -5.70 -7.86 -13.48
C SER A 36 -6.81 -7.37 -12.54
N ILE A 37 -7.85 -8.16 -12.31
CA ILE A 37 -8.93 -7.82 -11.37
C ILE A 37 -8.43 -7.92 -9.92
N LEU A 38 -7.66 -8.97 -9.59
CA LEU A 38 -7.09 -9.18 -8.25
C LEU A 38 -6.04 -8.11 -7.87
N ALA A 39 -5.39 -7.49 -8.85
CA ALA A 39 -4.50 -6.35 -8.63
C ALA A 39 -5.26 -5.03 -8.40
N LEU A 40 -6.48 -4.90 -8.93
CA LEU A 40 -7.27 -3.66 -8.87
C LEU A 40 -7.98 -3.46 -7.53
N SER A 41 -8.24 -4.52 -6.76
CA SER A 41 -8.89 -4.45 -5.43
C SER A 41 -8.06 -3.77 -4.33
N SER A 42 -6.91 -3.19 -4.67
CA SER A 42 -6.03 -2.42 -3.77
C SER A 42 -6.19 -0.90 -3.91
N LEU A 43 -7.06 -0.40 -4.80
CA LEU A 43 -7.18 1.03 -5.09
C LEU A 43 -8.04 1.80 -4.08
N ASP A 44 -9.04 1.17 -3.46
CA ASP A 44 -9.97 1.81 -2.50
C ASP A 44 -9.39 1.95 -1.08
N ALA A 45 -8.11 2.30 -0.98
CA ALA A 45 -7.47 2.70 0.26
C ALA A 45 -7.60 4.22 0.44
N GLU A 46 -8.73 4.68 0.98
CA GLU A 46 -8.95 6.11 1.21
C GLU A 46 -7.88 6.68 2.17
N GLN A 47 -6.92 7.41 1.59
CA GLN A 47 -5.84 8.06 2.30
C GLN A 47 -6.41 9.22 3.12
N VAL A 48 -6.77 8.95 4.37
CA VAL A 48 -7.11 9.99 5.35
C VAL A 48 -5.95 10.97 5.41
N ASN A 49 -6.15 12.17 4.85
CA ASN A 49 -5.09 13.14 4.67
C ASN A 49 -4.60 13.64 6.03
N SER A 50 -3.49 13.07 6.50
CA SER A 50 -2.94 13.37 7.81
C SER A 50 -2.36 14.78 7.91
N ALA A 51 -2.31 15.55 6.81
CA ALA A 51 -2.07 16.99 6.85
C ALA A 51 -3.26 17.80 7.39
N ASP A 52 -4.50 17.33 7.23
CA ASP A 52 -5.73 18.03 7.65
C ASP A 52 -6.14 17.72 9.10
N ALA A 53 -5.50 16.72 9.71
CA ALA A 53 -5.63 16.47 11.14
C ALA A 53 -4.97 17.61 11.95
N PRO A 54 -5.52 17.99 13.13
CA PRO A 54 -4.95 19.03 13.98
C PRO A 54 -3.47 18.79 14.27
N GLU A 55 -2.69 19.87 14.41
CA GLU A 55 -1.26 19.76 14.75
C GLU A 55 -1.07 19.51 16.25
N GLY A 56 -0.04 18.72 16.59
CA GLY A 56 0.42 18.53 17.96
C GLY A 56 1.42 19.59 18.38
N LYS A 57 1.83 19.56 19.65
CA LYS A 57 2.87 20.45 20.16
C LYS A 57 4.24 19.90 19.76
N VAL A 58 4.99 20.63 18.94
CA VAL A 58 6.36 20.25 18.56
C VAL A 58 7.33 20.52 19.71
N HIS A 59 8.19 19.54 19.99
CA HIS A 59 9.24 19.61 21.00
C HIS A 59 10.56 19.10 20.40
N ILE A 60 11.67 19.83 20.63
CA ILE A 60 13.02 19.33 20.34
C ILE A 60 13.42 18.36 21.45
N TYR A 61 13.67 17.09 21.13
CA TYR A 61 14.02 16.05 22.10
C TYR A 61 15.52 15.75 22.15
N LYS A 62 16.27 16.07 21.09
CA LYS A 62 17.72 15.90 21.00
C LYS A 62 18.31 16.97 20.07
N HIS A 63 19.48 17.48 20.40
CA HIS A 63 20.36 18.14 19.44
C HIS A 63 21.46 17.15 19.02
N GLU A 64 21.76 17.08 17.73
CA GLU A 64 22.69 16.13 17.15
C GLU A 64 23.56 16.88 16.13
N ASN A 65 24.76 17.27 16.57
CA ASN A 65 25.51 18.38 15.98
C ASN A 65 24.58 19.61 15.87
N ASP A 66 24.63 20.37 14.77
CA ASP A 66 23.75 21.52 14.53
C ASP A 66 22.32 21.14 14.09
N THR A 67 21.94 19.85 14.13
CA THR A 67 20.59 19.39 13.76
C THR A 67 19.72 19.20 15.00
N ALA A 68 18.65 19.98 15.11
CA ALA A 68 17.57 19.70 16.05
C ALA A 68 16.76 18.47 15.62
N ARG A 69 16.50 17.55 16.55
CA ARG A 69 15.60 16.40 16.38
C ARG A 69 14.31 16.69 17.12
N GLU A 70 13.21 16.69 16.39
CA GLU A 70 11.89 17.11 16.84
C GLU A 70 10.91 15.95 16.91
N MET A 71 9.96 16.04 17.84
CA MET A 71 8.83 15.13 18.01
C MET A 71 7.55 15.97 18.23
N GLU A 72 6.43 15.56 17.64
CA GLU A 72 5.15 16.27 17.71
C GLU A 72 4.19 15.50 18.64
N ILE A 73 3.80 16.13 19.75
CA ILE A 73 3.14 15.48 20.89
C ILE A 73 1.68 15.92 21.00
N PHE A 74 0.80 14.94 21.14
CA PHE A 74 -0.65 15.05 21.25
C PHE A 74 -1.07 14.63 22.66
N PHE A 75 -1.58 15.60 23.42
CA PHE A 75 -2.10 15.38 24.76
C PHE A 75 -3.61 15.15 24.73
N PRO A 76 -4.18 14.35 25.64
CA PRO A 76 -5.63 14.26 25.79
C PRO A 76 -6.27 15.61 26.13
N LYS A 77 -7.57 15.72 25.88
CA LYS A 77 -8.35 16.89 26.31
C LYS A 77 -8.23 17.05 27.83
N ASP A 78 -7.99 18.28 28.27
CA ASP A 78 -7.87 18.69 29.68
C ASP A 78 -6.80 17.90 30.47
N HIS A 79 -5.77 17.38 29.79
CA HIS A 79 -4.68 16.63 30.42
C HIS A 79 -3.66 17.54 31.13
N ASP A 80 -3.58 17.37 32.44
CA ASP A 80 -2.47 17.86 33.26
C ASP A 80 -1.50 16.71 33.62
N PRO A 81 -0.24 16.73 33.13
CA PRO A 81 0.76 15.71 33.45
C PRO A 81 1.26 15.76 34.90
N ALA A 82 1.02 16.86 35.65
CA ALA A 82 1.40 16.96 37.06
C ALA A 82 0.45 16.20 38.00
N THR A 83 -0.83 16.05 37.62
CA THR A 83 -1.84 15.37 38.44
C THR A 83 -2.31 14.02 37.88
N LYS A 84 -2.15 13.73 36.59
CA LYS A 84 -2.67 12.48 35.99
C LYS A 84 -1.74 11.86 34.94
N ALA A 85 -1.02 10.81 35.34
CA ALA A 85 -0.37 9.90 34.40
C ALA A 85 -1.40 9.17 33.52
N VAL A 86 -1.05 8.96 32.25
CA VAL A 86 -1.84 8.23 31.24
C VAL A 86 -0.92 7.40 30.35
N PRO A 87 -1.40 6.32 29.69
CA PRO A 87 -0.58 5.57 28.74
C PRO A 87 -0.04 6.44 27.59
N GLY A 88 1.23 6.21 27.23
CA GLY A 88 1.90 6.87 26.12
C GLY A 88 2.08 5.95 24.89
N ILE A 89 2.11 6.52 23.69
CA ILE A 89 2.45 5.82 22.45
C ILE A 89 3.30 6.69 21.52
N ILE A 90 4.32 6.12 20.90
CA ILE A 90 5.23 6.80 19.97
C ILE A 90 5.18 6.07 18.63
N MET A 91 4.92 6.80 17.55
CA MET A 91 4.84 6.30 16.18
C MET A 91 6.12 6.65 15.41
N PHE A 92 6.73 5.67 14.73
CA PHE A 92 7.90 5.89 13.90
C PHE A 92 7.51 5.75 12.43
N HIS A 93 7.59 6.85 11.68
CA HIS A 93 7.12 6.93 10.29
C HIS A 93 7.88 6.00 9.33
N GLY A 94 7.25 5.67 8.20
CA GLY A 94 7.86 4.92 7.12
C GLY A 94 8.85 5.77 6.30
N GLY A 95 9.28 5.24 5.15
CA GLY A 95 10.20 5.93 4.23
C GLY A 95 11.50 5.17 3.93
N GLY A 96 11.64 3.92 4.37
CA GLY A 96 12.74 3.03 3.97
C GLY A 96 14.14 3.57 4.34
N TRP A 97 14.25 4.26 5.48
CA TRP A 97 15.46 4.96 5.96
C TRP A 97 16.00 6.09 5.07
N GLY A 98 15.44 6.31 3.87
CA GLY A 98 15.81 7.41 2.96
C GLY A 98 15.00 8.71 3.16
N GLY A 99 13.97 8.69 4.02
CA GLY A 99 13.11 9.85 4.28
C GLY A 99 11.88 9.50 5.12
N GLY A 100 10.80 10.25 4.91
CA GLY A 100 9.57 10.20 5.70
C GLY A 100 9.36 11.47 6.53
N HIS A 101 8.22 11.57 7.21
CA HIS A 101 7.85 12.76 7.99
C HIS A 101 6.79 12.40 9.04
N ARG A 102 6.94 12.93 10.26
CA ARG A 102 5.93 12.87 11.35
C ARG A 102 4.46 13.13 10.96
N LYS A 103 4.22 13.92 9.91
CA LYS A 103 2.86 14.14 9.36
C LYS A 103 2.18 12.84 8.92
N GLN A 104 2.91 11.77 8.60
CA GLN A 104 2.34 10.46 8.23
C GLN A 104 1.44 9.85 9.33
N PHE A 105 1.71 10.13 10.61
CA PHE A 105 0.93 9.59 11.73
C PHE A 105 0.13 10.65 12.51
N ARG A 106 0.11 11.91 12.07
CA ARG A 106 -0.59 13.01 12.75
C ARG A 106 -2.07 12.70 13.03
N TYR A 107 -2.82 12.18 12.04
CA TYR A 107 -4.21 11.75 12.25
C TYR A 107 -4.33 10.68 13.33
N LEU A 108 -3.42 9.69 13.33
CA LEU A 108 -3.45 8.58 14.27
C LEU A 108 -3.09 9.02 15.70
N CYS A 109 -2.14 9.93 15.87
CA CYS A 109 -1.80 10.49 17.17
C CYS A 109 -2.94 11.35 17.75
N HIS A 110 -3.60 12.19 16.94
CA HIS A 110 -4.82 12.89 17.34
C HIS A 110 -5.98 11.93 17.69
N TYR A 111 -6.16 10.86 16.90
CA TYR A 111 -7.16 9.81 17.15
C TYR A 111 -6.91 9.06 18.48
N PHE A 112 -5.65 8.89 18.90
CA PHE A 112 -5.31 8.30 20.20
C PHE A 112 -5.38 9.30 21.36
N SER A 113 -5.06 10.58 21.16
CA SER A 113 -5.18 11.57 22.24
C SER A 113 -6.61 11.87 22.63
N THR A 114 -7.53 11.89 21.66
CA THR A 114 -8.99 11.91 21.89
C THR A 114 -9.52 10.67 22.64
N ARG A 115 -8.70 9.63 22.82
CA ARG A 115 -8.98 8.41 23.62
C ARG A 115 -8.20 8.33 24.94
N GLY A 116 -7.51 9.39 25.34
CA GLY A 116 -6.84 9.46 26.64
C GLY A 116 -5.39 9.00 26.67
N LEU A 117 -4.74 8.77 25.51
CA LEU A 117 -3.30 8.51 25.43
C LEU A 117 -2.52 9.81 25.21
N VAL A 118 -1.28 9.89 25.71
CA VAL A 118 -0.32 10.83 25.11
C VAL A 118 0.29 10.16 23.88
N ALA A 119 0.07 10.72 22.70
CA ALA A 119 0.56 10.15 21.45
C ALA A 119 1.61 11.06 20.81
N ALA A 120 2.66 10.50 20.21
CA ALA A 120 3.73 11.28 19.59
C ALA A 120 4.21 10.67 18.27
N THR A 121 4.79 11.50 17.39
CA THR A 121 5.35 11.11 16.08
C THR A 121 6.43 12.09 15.60
#